data_AF-A0A0A8EG29-F1
#
_entry.id   AF-A0A0A8EG29-F1
#
_cell.length_a   1.000
_cell.length_b   1.000
_cell.length_c   1.000
_cell.angle_alpha   90.00
_cell.angle_beta   90.00
_cell.angle_gamma   90.00
#
_symmetry.space_group_name_H-M   'P 1'
#
loop_
_entity.id
_entity.type
_entity.pdbx_description
1 polymer ?
#
loop_
_entity_poly.entity_id
_entity_poly.type
_entity_poly.pdbx_seq_one_letter_code
_entity_poly.pdbx_strand_id
1 'polypeptide(L)'
;MPNPANRFHSWIYRKRADVDCIIHTHPLHTAALAMLEVPLMVSQMDTTPLYDDCAFLKDWPGVPVGNEEGEIISAALGDKRAVLLAHHGQLVTGSTIEEACTLALLIERAAHL
;
A
#
# COMPACT_ATOMS: atom_id res chain seq x y z
N MET A 1 1.69 -23.75 1.27
CA MET A 1 0.52 -23.02 0.73
C MET A 1 1.00 -21.61 0.42
N PRO A 2 0.80 -21.07 -0.80
CA PRO A 2 1.17 -19.70 -1.10
C PRO A 2 0.37 -18.73 -0.21
N ASN A 3 0.94 -17.57 0.11
CA ASN A 3 0.27 -16.53 0.90
C ASN A 3 -1.07 -16.15 0.23
N PRO A 4 -2.20 -16.10 0.96
CA PRO A 4 -3.49 -15.64 0.43
C PRO A 4 -3.42 -14.29 -0.30
N ALA A 5 -2.51 -13.42 0.13
CA ALA A 5 -2.21 -12.13 -0.49
C ALA A 5 -1.73 -12.23 -1.96
N ASN A 6 -1.29 -13.40 -2.44
CA ASN A 6 -0.78 -13.54 -3.81
C ASN A 6 -1.78 -13.08 -4.87
N ARG A 7 -3.09 -13.09 -4.54
CA ARG A 7 -4.15 -12.75 -5.46
C ARG A 7 -4.06 -11.29 -5.83
N PHE A 8 -4.13 -10.37 -4.88
CA PHE A 8 -4.07 -8.94 -5.20
C PHE A 8 -2.72 -8.51 -5.78
N HIS A 9 -1.61 -9.16 -5.40
CA HIS A 9 -0.32 -8.97 -6.07
C HIS A 9 -0.42 -9.25 -7.58
N SER A 10 -1.08 -10.36 -7.97
CA SER A 10 -1.24 -10.71 -9.38
C SER A 10 -2.07 -9.70 -10.17
N TRP A 11 -3.03 -9.01 -9.53
CA TRP A 11 -3.82 -7.96 -10.17
C TRP A 11 -2.98 -6.71 -10.44
N ILE A 12 -2.13 -6.33 -9.50
CA ILE A 12 -1.20 -5.20 -9.67
C ILE A 12 -0.21 -5.51 -10.79
N TYR A 13 0.46 -6.66 -10.77
CA TYR A 13 1.39 -7.03 -11.85
C TYR A 13 0.74 -7.07 -13.24
N ARG A 14 -0.54 -7.47 -13.34
CA ARG A 14 -1.26 -7.44 -14.63
C ARG A 14 -1.53 -6.02 -15.15
N LYS A 15 -1.75 -5.06 -14.25
CA LYS A 15 -2.09 -3.68 -14.59
C LYS A 15 -0.87 -2.76 -14.71
N ARG A 16 0.22 -3.09 -14.03
CA ARG A 16 1.43 -2.27 -13.88
C ARG A 16 2.65 -3.06 -14.32
N ALA A 17 3.03 -2.88 -15.59
CA ALA A 17 4.22 -3.52 -16.17
C ALA A 17 5.55 -2.94 -15.65
N ASP A 18 5.48 -1.80 -14.97
CA ASP A 18 6.61 -1.11 -14.31
C ASP A 18 6.92 -1.67 -12.91
N VAL A 19 6.09 -2.57 -12.39
CA VAL A 19 6.21 -3.11 -11.03
C VAL A 19 6.85 -4.49 -11.07
N ASP A 20 8.00 -4.64 -10.40
CA ASP A 20 8.74 -5.91 -10.26
C ASP A 20 8.78 -6.40 -8.80
N CYS A 21 8.38 -5.57 -7.84
CA CYS A 21 8.27 -5.93 -6.44
C CYS A 21 7.04 -5.30 -5.79
N ILE A 22 6.37 -6.06 -4.93
CA ILE A 22 5.24 -5.59 -4.12
C ILE A 22 5.47 -6.04 -2.68
N ILE A 23 5.38 -5.10 -1.74
CA ILE A 23 5.45 -5.37 -0.31
C ILE A 23 4.13 -4.95 0.32
N HIS A 24 3.52 -5.88 1.04
CA HIS A 24 2.32 -5.64 1.82
C HIS A 24 2.60 -6.01 3.28
N THR A 25 2.35 -5.07 4.20
CA THR A 25 2.62 -5.26 5.63
C THR A 25 1.59 -4.53 6.49
N HIS A 26 1.54 -4.89 7.78
CA HIS A 26 0.70 -4.25 8.81
C HIS A 26 1.56 -3.68 9.95
N PRO A 27 2.48 -2.74 9.69
CA PRO A 27 3.35 -2.21 10.73
C PRO A 27 2.57 -1.29 11.68
N LEU A 28 3.09 -1.12 12.90
CA LEU A 28 2.33 -0.62 14.05
C LEU A 28 1.69 0.75 13.80
N HIS A 29 2.47 1.75 13.36
CA HIS A 29 1.97 3.11 13.21
C HIS A 29 1.07 3.23 11.98
N THR A 30 1.42 2.55 10.89
CA THR A 30 0.58 2.47 9.69
C THR A 30 -0.77 1.85 9.99
N ALA A 31 -0.81 0.74 10.73
CA ALA A 31 -2.07 0.10 11.12
C ALA A 31 -2.89 1.02 12.04
N ALA A 32 -2.25 1.69 13.00
CA ALA A 32 -2.93 2.65 13.87
C ALA A 32 -3.52 3.84 13.08
N LEU A 33 -2.75 4.42 12.16
CA LEU A 33 -3.22 5.51 11.28
C LEU A 33 -4.37 5.04 10.38
N ALA A 34 -4.27 3.83 9.80
CA ALA A 34 -5.30 3.28 8.92
C ALA A 34 -6.67 3.13 9.61
N MET A 35 -6.72 3.01 10.94
CA MET A 35 -7.97 2.96 11.70
C MET A 35 -8.69 4.31 11.80
N LEU A 36 -7.99 5.42 11.52
CA LEU A 36 -8.56 6.76 11.55
C LEU A 36 -9.34 7.11 10.27
N GLU A 37 -9.25 6.27 9.23
CA GLU A 37 -9.91 6.47 7.93
C GLU A 37 -9.57 7.82 7.25
N VAL A 38 -8.36 8.31 7.49
CA VAL A 38 -7.80 9.50 6.83
C VAL A 38 -6.60 9.11 5.97
N PRO A 39 -6.35 9.82 4.86
CA PRO A 39 -5.15 9.58 4.06
C PRO A 39 -3.87 9.91 4.84
N LEU A 40 -2.77 9.26 4.47
CA LEU A 40 -1.45 9.64 4.96
C LEU A 40 -1.13 11.08 4.53
N MET A 41 -0.74 11.91 5.48
CA MET A 41 -0.29 13.28 5.23
C MET A 41 1.23 13.37 5.30
N VAL A 42 1.86 13.88 4.26
CA VAL A 42 3.30 14.17 4.27
C VAL A 42 3.56 15.39 5.15
N SER A 43 4.04 15.15 6.36
CA SER A 43 4.23 16.16 7.42
C SER A 43 5.69 16.59 7.63
N GLN A 44 6.66 15.92 6.99
CA GLN A 44 8.09 16.15 7.19
C GLN A 44 8.87 15.99 5.87
N MET A 45 10.02 16.67 5.77
CA MET A 45 10.85 16.71 4.55
C MET A 45 11.25 15.31 4.04
N ASP A 46 11.68 14.39 4.91
CA ASP A 46 12.19 13.07 4.51
C ASP A 46 11.08 12.20 3.93
N THR A 47 9.80 12.49 4.24
CA THR A 47 8.64 11.74 3.76
C THR A 47 8.05 12.31 2.46
N THR A 48 8.65 13.37 1.91
CA THR A 48 8.27 13.96 0.60
C THR A 48 8.27 12.99 -0.59
N PRO A 49 9.06 11.89 -0.63
CA PRO A 49 8.89 10.89 -1.69
C PRO A 49 7.49 10.27 -1.77
N LEU A 50 6.66 10.38 -0.72
CA LEU A 50 5.27 9.92 -0.68
C LEU A 50 4.26 11.01 -1.09
N TYR A 51 4.72 12.24 -1.34
CA TYR A 51 3.84 13.36 -1.69
C TYR A 51 3.18 13.12 -3.04
N ASP A 52 1.85 13.09 -3.06
CA ASP A 52 1.05 12.70 -4.22
C ASP A 52 1.42 11.32 -4.80
N ASP A 53 2.00 10.44 -3.98
CA ASP A 53 2.43 9.11 -4.40
C ASP A 53 2.04 8.01 -3.39
N CYS A 54 1.21 8.38 -2.42
CA CYS A 54 0.50 7.48 -1.53
C CYS A 54 -1.01 7.62 -1.76
N ALA A 55 -1.61 6.60 -2.36
CA ALA A 55 -3.05 6.46 -2.46
C ALA A 55 -3.69 6.14 -1.11
N PHE A 56 -5.00 6.30 -1.02
CA PHE A 56 -5.78 5.91 0.15
C PHE A 56 -7.02 5.13 -0.30
N LEU A 57 -7.13 3.88 0.16
CA LEU A 57 -8.34 3.08 0.04
C LEU A 57 -9.14 3.22 1.34
N LYS A 58 -10.18 4.05 1.30
CA LYS A 58 -11.03 4.35 2.46
C LYS A 58 -11.96 3.18 2.83
N ASP A 59 -12.62 2.60 1.84
CA ASP A 59 -13.67 1.61 2.07
C ASP A 59 -13.06 0.20 2.00
N TRP A 60 -12.73 -0.37 3.17
CA TRP A 60 -12.22 -1.74 3.27
C TRP A 60 -13.36 -2.71 3.61
N PRO A 61 -13.72 -3.68 2.73
CA PRO A 61 -14.91 -4.50 2.89
C PRO A 61 -14.77 -5.65 3.92
N GLY A 62 -13.69 -5.67 4.72
CA GLY A 62 -13.33 -6.78 5.59
C GLY A 62 -12.40 -7.77 4.90
N VAL A 63 -12.20 -8.96 5.47
CA VAL A 63 -11.29 -9.97 4.90
C VAL A 63 -11.84 -10.44 3.56
N PRO A 64 -11.23 -10.04 2.43
CA PRO A 64 -11.82 -10.32 1.14
C PRO A 64 -11.68 -11.79 0.80
N VAL A 65 -12.71 -12.37 0.21
CA VAL A 65 -12.68 -13.74 -0.33
C VAL A 65 -12.87 -13.63 -1.84
N GLY A 66 -11.84 -13.96 -2.62
CA GLY A 66 -11.95 -14.04 -4.08
C GLY A 66 -11.13 -13.01 -4.84
N ASN A 67 -11.75 -12.34 -5.80
CA ASN A 67 -11.08 -11.44 -6.75
C ASN A 67 -11.26 -9.95 -6.43
N GLU A 68 -12.30 -9.61 -5.67
CA GLU A 68 -12.70 -8.23 -5.36
C GLU A 68 -11.55 -7.43 -4.72
N GLU A 69 -10.75 -8.06 -3.85
CA GLU A 69 -9.56 -7.45 -3.24
C GLU A 69 -8.57 -6.94 -4.27
N GLY A 70 -8.28 -7.77 -5.27
CA GLY A 70 -7.35 -7.42 -6.33
C GLY A 70 -7.88 -6.28 -7.18
N GLU A 71 -9.19 -6.24 -7.45
CA GLU A 71 -9.84 -5.16 -8.17
C GLU A 71 -9.76 -3.84 -7.40
N ILE A 72 -10.20 -3.81 -6.14
CA ILE A 72 -10.26 -2.59 -5.32
C ILE A 72 -8.87 -2.06 -4.99
N ILE A 73 -7.91 -2.91 -4.60
CA ILE A 73 -6.56 -2.46 -4.25
C ILE A 73 -5.84 -1.95 -5.49
N SER A 74 -5.90 -2.69 -6.61
CA SER A 74 -5.22 -2.25 -7.83
C SER A 74 -5.85 -0.99 -8.44
N ALA A 75 -7.16 -0.81 -8.30
CA ALA A 75 -7.85 0.43 -8.71
C ALA A 75 -7.48 1.61 -7.81
N ALA A 76 -7.44 1.40 -6.49
CA ALA A 76 -7.06 2.44 -5.53
C ALA A 76 -5.60 2.86 -5.66
N LEU A 77 -4.68 1.90 -5.88
CA LEU A 77 -3.27 2.18 -6.13
C LEU A 77 -3.07 3.03 -7.38
N GLY A 78 -3.82 2.75 -8.45
CA GLY A 78 -3.74 3.52 -9.70
C GLY A 78 -2.33 3.53 -10.30
N ASP A 79 -1.79 4.71 -10.52
CA ASP A 79 -0.43 4.98 -11.01
C ASP A 79 0.59 5.26 -9.87
N LYS A 80 0.14 5.34 -8.62
CA LYS A 80 0.99 5.60 -7.45
C LYS A 80 1.80 4.38 -7.05
N ARG A 81 2.84 4.58 -6.24
CA ARG A 81 3.72 3.51 -5.72
C ARG A 81 3.32 3.00 -4.35
N ALA A 82 2.50 3.74 -3.60
CA ALA A 82 2.06 3.33 -2.28
C ALA A 82 0.55 3.47 -2.12
N VAL A 83 -0.05 2.67 -1.25
CA VAL A 83 -1.45 2.80 -0.84
C VAL A 83 -1.62 2.45 0.64
N LEU A 84 -2.27 3.34 1.38
CA LEU A 84 -2.78 3.09 2.72
C LEU A 84 -4.18 2.48 2.62
N LEU A 85 -4.38 1.34 3.25
CA LEU A 85 -5.62 0.56 3.24
C LEU A 85 -6.29 0.71 4.61
N ALA A 86 -7.43 1.39 4.69
CA ALA A 86 -8.15 1.60 5.95
C ALA A 86 -8.44 0.27 6.67
N HIS A 87 -8.30 0.25 7.99
CA HIS A 87 -8.46 -0.95 8.84
C HIS A 87 -7.60 -2.18 8.47
N HIS A 88 -6.59 -2.00 7.63
CA HIS A 88 -5.80 -3.11 7.09
C HIS A 88 -4.29 -2.88 7.24
N GLY A 89 -3.72 -1.92 6.50
CA GLY A 89 -2.29 -1.63 6.55
C GLY A 89 -1.80 -0.96 5.28
N GLN A 90 -0.60 -1.31 4.80
CA GLN A 90 -0.02 -0.70 3.60
C GLN A 90 0.26 -1.71 2.49
N LEU A 91 0.29 -1.22 1.26
CA LEU A 91 0.92 -1.87 0.14
C LEU A 91 1.80 -0.87 -0.60
N VAL A 92 3.00 -1.30 -0.96
CA VAL A 92 3.91 -0.53 -1.81
C VAL A 92 4.41 -1.36 -2.98
N THR A 93 4.74 -0.68 -4.06
CA THR A 93 5.28 -1.27 -5.29
C THR A 93 6.60 -0.62 -5.65
N GLY A 94 7.50 -1.37 -6.28
CA GLY A 94 8.75 -0.84 -6.81
C GLY A 94 9.22 -1.60 -8.05
N SER A 95 10.11 -0.96 -8.80
CA SER A 95 10.86 -1.57 -9.92
C SER A 95 11.98 -2.49 -9.42
N THR A 96 12.35 -2.37 -8.15
CA THR A 96 13.31 -3.25 -7.48
C THR A 96 12.84 -3.61 -6.07
N ILE A 97 13.47 -4.63 -5.49
CA ILE A 97 13.21 -5.04 -4.10
C ILE A 97 13.61 -3.92 -3.14
N GLU A 98 14.76 -3.28 -3.40
CA GLU A 98 15.29 -2.19 -2.61
C GLU A 98 14.34 -0.99 -2.60
N GLU A 99 13.81 -0.60 -3.76
CA GLU A 99 12.84 0.50 -3.87
C GLU A 99 11.59 0.21 -3.04
N ALA A 100 10.98 -0.97 -3.23
CA ALA A 100 9.78 -1.35 -2.49
C ALA A 100 10.05 -1.41 -0.97
N CYS A 101 11.20 -1.93 -0.55
CA CYS A 101 11.58 -2.02 0.86
C CYS A 101 11.76 -0.64 1.49
N THR A 102 12.50 0.27 0.82
CA THR A 102 12.67 1.65 1.29
C THR A 102 11.33 2.36 1.40
N LEU A 103 10.43 2.19 0.43
CA LEU A 103 9.13 2.85 0.45
C LEU A 103 8.21 2.31 1.57
N ALA A 104 8.23 1.00 1.84
CA ALA A 104 7.47 0.39 2.94
C ALA A 104 7.91 0.92 4.31
N LEU A 105 9.23 1.07 4.51
CA LEU A 105 9.79 1.66 5.73
C LEU A 105 9.49 3.15 5.83
N LEU A 106 9.47 3.85 4.69
CA LEU A 106 9.17 5.27 4.64
C LEU A 106 7.71 5.57 5.00
N ILE A 107 6.75 4.75 4.54
CA ILE A 107 5.35 4.87 4.99
C ILE A 107 5.26 4.73 6.50
N GLU A 108 5.93 3.73 7.08
CA GLU A 108 5.82 3.47 8.51
C GLU A 108 6.43 4.62 9.32
N ARG A 109 7.54 5.19 8.84
CA ARG A 109 8.12 6.40 9.42
C ARG A 109 7.20 7.60 9.28
N ALA A 110 6.51 7.76 8.16
CA ALA A 110 5.57 8.85 7.94
C ALA A 110 4.32 8.73 8.83
N ALA A 111 3.81 7.53 9.05
CA ALA A 111 2.65 7.29 9.91
C ALA A 111 2.95 7.49 11.41
N HIS A 112 4.22 7.39 11.81
CA HIS A 112 4.66 7.62 13.19
C HIS A 112 4.71 9.12 13.58
N LEU A 113 4.86 10.02 12.61
CA LEU A 113 5.02 11.47 12.83
C LEU A 113 3.67 12.19 12.99
#